data_AF-A0A956U8Y1-F1
#
_entry.id   AF-A0A956U8Y1-F1
#
_cell.length_a   1.000
_cell.length_b   1.000
_cell.length_c   1.000
_cell.angle_alpha   90.00
_cell.angle_beta   90.00
_cell.angle_gamma   90.00
#
_symmetry.space_group_name_H-M   'P 1'
#
loop_
_entity.id
_entity.type
_entity.pdbx_description
1 polymer ?
#
loop_
_entity_poly.entity_id
_entity_poly.type
_entity_poly.pdbx_seq_one_letter_code
_entity_poly.pdbx_strand_id
1 'polypeptide(L)' 'MRILYVYDFGDDWVHEVLIEEISEPVPKQTYPRLVGGERNCPPEGCGGPPGYENLLRILANPSDP' A
#
# COMPACT_ATOMS: atom_id res chain seq x y z
N MET A 1 -10.42 -2.83 15.08
CA MET A 1 -9.12 -3.40 15.53
C MET A 1 -8.05 -2.96 14.56
N ARG A 2 -6.86 -2.55 15.02
CA ARG A 2 -5.76 -2.06 14.17
C ARG A 2 -4.55 -2.98 14.30
N ILE A 3 -3.98 -3.38 13.18
CA ILE A 3 -2.76 -4.20 13.09
C ILE A 3 -1.77 -3.43 12.21
N LEU A 4 -0.51 -3.39 12.63
CA LEU A 4 0.59 -2.91 11.80
C LEU A 4 1.32 -4.12 11.22
N TYR A 5 1.45 -4.15 9.91
CA TYR A 5 2.13 -5.19 9.16
C TYR A 5 3.35 -4.60 8.48
N VAL A 6 4.54 -5.08 8.85
CA VAL A 6 5.77 -4.73 8.17
C VAL A 6 5.99 -5.72 7.03
N TYR A 7 6.08 -5.19 5.81
CA TYR A 7 6.43 -5.90 4.60
C TYR A 7 7.82 -5.48 4.14
N ASP A 8 8.57 -6.43 3.60
CA ASP A 8 9.97 -6.25 3.18
C ASP A 8 10.85 -5.60 4.25
N PHE A 9 11.53 -6.42 5.05
CA PHE A 9 12.40 -5.92 6.12
C PHE A 9 13.65 -5.17 5.62
N GLY A 10 13.90 -5.13 4.31
CA GLY A 10 14.91 -4.25 3.72
C GLY A 10 14.40 -2.81 3.57
N ASP A 11 13.19 -2.65 3.05
CA ASP A 11 12.58 -1.36 2.70
C ASP A 11 11.63 -0.80 3.80
N ASP A 12 11.27 -1.61 4.80
CA ASP A 12 10.46 -1.27 5.97
C ASP A 12 9.08 -0.65 5.63
N TRP A 13 8.36 -1.29 4.70
CA TRP A 13 7.01 -0.87 4.36
C TRP A 13 6.04 -1.22 5.48
N VAL A 14 5.51 -0.20 6.17
CA VAL A 14 4.52 -0.39 7.23
C VAL A 14 3.11 -0.20 6.67
N HIS A 15 2.38 -1.29 6.55
CA HIS A 15 0.96 -1.29 6.21
C HIS A 15 0.09 -1.26 7.46
N GLU A 16 -0.88 -0.36 7.49
CA GLU A 16 -1.96 -0.41 8.46
C GLU A 16 -3.09 -1.29 7.95
N VAL A 17 -3.47 -2.30 8.73
CA VAL A 17 -4.66 -3.11 8.49
C VAL A 17 -5.68 -2.77 9.57
N LEU A 18 -6.73 -2.05 9.16
CA LEU A 18 -7.84 -1.68 10.03
C LEU A 18 -9.06 -2.56 9.74
N ILE A 19 -9.58 -3.22 10.76
CA ILE A 19 -10.91 -3.84 10.69
C ILE A 19 -11.95 -2.77 10.95
N GLU A 20 -12.62 -2.35 9.87
CA GLU A 20 -13.68 -1.34 9.87
C GLU A 20 -15.04 -1.95 10.28
N GLU A 21 -15.37 -3.13 9.74
CA GLU A 21 -16.64 -3.83 10.01
C GLU A 21 -16.42 -5.35 10.05
N ILE A 22 -17.22 -6.04 10.88
CA ILE A 22 -17.34 -7.50 10.88
C ILE A 22 -18.80 -7.82 10.64
N SER A 23 -19.09 -8.54 9.55
CA SER A 23 -20.44 -8.91 9.14
C SER A 23 -20.54 -10.40 8.81
N GLU A 24 -21.77 -10.88 8.67
CA GLU A 24 -22.03 -12.21 8.11
C GLU A 24 -21.54 -12.29 6.65
N PRO A 25 -21.08 -13.47 6.20
CA PRO A 25 -20.66 -13.67 4.82
C PRO A 25 -21.84 -13.55 3.85
N VAL A 26 -21.61 -12.92 2.69
CA VAL A 26 -22.65 -12.77 1.67
C VAL A 26 -22.86 -14.10 0.93
N PRO A 27 -24.10 -14.64 0.85
CA PRO A 27 -24.36 -15.90 0.18
C PRO A 27 -23.89 -15.92 -1.28
N LYS A 28 -23.24 -17.02 -1.69
CA LYS A 28 -22.69 -17.23 -3.05
C LYS A 28 -21.60 -16.23 -3.47
N GLN A 29 -21.08 -15.42 -2.56
CA GLN A 29 -19.99 -14.50 -2.85
C GLN A 29 -18.64 -15.20 -2.68
N THR A 30 -17.76 -15.07 -3.68
CA THR A 30 -16.34 -15.47 -3.57
C THR A 30 -15.52 -14.35 -2.93
N TYR A 31 -14.57 -14.72 -2.08
CA TYR A 31 -13.64 -13.85 -1.35
C TYR A 31 -12.18 -14.30 -1.57
N PRO A 32 -11.17 -13.43 -1.37
CA PRO A 32 -11.26 -12.01 -1.02
C PRO A 32 -11.78 -11.15 -2.18
N ARG A 33 -12.19 -9.92 -1.88
CA ARG A 33 -12.65 -8.95 -2.88
C ARG A 33 -11.97 -7.62 -2.69
N LEU A 34 -11.54 -7.03 -3.80
CA LEU A 34 -11.19 -5.62 -3.85
C LEU A 34 -12.48 -4.82 -4.05
N VAL A 35 -12.86 -4.03 -3.04
CA VAL A 35 -14.08 -3.20 -3.08
C VAL A 35 -13.78 -1.73 -3.34
N GLY A 36 -12.52 -1.33 -3.22
CA GLY A 36 -12.03 0.02 -3.48
C GLY A 36 -10.50 0.06 -3.41
N GLY A 37 -9.94 1.18 -3.84
CA GLY A 37 -8.51 1.45 -3.83
C GLY A 37 -8.21 2.74 -4.58
N GLU A 38 -7.13 3.41 -4.21
CA GLU A 38 -6.65 4.59 -4.89
C GLU A 38 -5.12 4.58 -4.99
N ARG A 39 -4.61 5.37 -5.94
CA ARG A 39 -3.18 5.53 -6.26
C ARG A 39 -2.51 4.24 -6.74
N ASN A 40 -1.29 4.39 -7.26
CA ASN A 40 -0.47 3.26 -7.66
C ASN A 40 0.33 2.73 -6.47
N CYS A 41 0.56 1.42 -6.46
CA CYS A 41 1.48 0.78 -5.53
C CYS A 41 2.92 1.28 -5.80
N PRO A 42 3.72 1.60 -4.76
CA PRO A 42 5.15 1.85 -4.93
C PRO A 42 5.83 0.67 -5.65
N PRO A 43 6.82 0.92 -6.54
CA PRO A 43 7.60 -0.15 -7.13
C PRO A 43 8.40 -0.93 -6.07
N GLU A 44 8.50 -2.24 -6.22
CA GLU A 44 9.35 -3.09 -5.40
C GLU A 44 10.81 -2.63 -5.44
N GLY A 45 11.49 -2.64 -4.29
CA GLY A 45 12.90 -2.28 -4.16
C GLY A 45 13.21 -0.81 -4.48
N CYS A 46 12.23 0.09 -4.41
CA CYS A 46 12.47 1.53 -4.60
C CYS A 46 13.16 2.20 -3.39
N GLY A 47 13.43 1.47 -2.31
CA GLY A 47 14.12 1.98 -1.12
C GLY A 47 13.16 2.47 -0.05
N GLY A 48 12.02 1.79 0.11
CA GLY A 48 11.03 2.13 1.13
C GLY A 48 10.29 3.45 0.89
N PRO A 49 9.55 3.95 1.90
CA PRO A 49 8.82 5.22 1.80
C PRO A 49 9.69 6.41 1.35
N PRO A 50 10.92 6.62 1.87
CA PRO A 50 11.77 7.72 1.43
C PRO A 50 12.20 7.60 -0.04
N GLY A 51 12.49 6.38 -0.49
CA GLY A 51 12.88 6.12 -1.87
C GLY A 51 11.75 6.38 -2.86
N TYR A 52 10.52 5.97 -2.51
CA TYR A 52 9.34 6.28 -3.31
C TYR A 52 9.02 7.78 -3.36
N GLU A 53 9.14 8.49 -2.22
CA GLU A 53 8.99 9.96 -2.19
C GLU A 53 9.99 10.65 -3.13
N ASN A 54 11.26 10.22 -3.11
CA ASN A 54 12.26 10.75 -4.03
C ASN A 54 11.94 10.43 -5.50
N LEU A 55 11.45 9.22 -5.80
CA LEU A 55 11.03 8.84 -7.14
C LEU A 55 9.90 9.75 -7.64
N LEU A 56 8.87 9.97 -6.83
CA LEU A 56 7.76 10.87 -7.17
C LEU A 56 8.25 12.30 -7.41
N ARG A 57 9.19 12.79 -6.59
CA ARG A 57 9.81 14.11 -6.75
C ARG A 57 10.51 14.26 -8.10
N ILE A 58 11.32 13.27 -8.50
CA ILE A 58 12.02 13.26 -9.79
C ILE A 58 11.02 13.23 -10.94
N LEU A 59 10.01 12.35 -10.87
CA LEU A 59 9.00 12.22 -11.93
C LEU A 59 8.12 13.47 -12.07
N ALA A 60 7.91 14.22 -11.00
CA ALA A 60 7.14 15.47 -11.03
C ALA A 60 7.92 16.66 -11.64
N ASN A 61 9.26 16.56 -11.75
CA ASN A 61 10.11 17.63 -12.25
C ASN A 61 11.04 17.13 -13.38
N PRO A 62 10.71 17.37 -14.66
CA PRO A 62 11.57 16.95 -15.78
C PRO A 62 12.96 17.59 -15.81
N SER A 63 13.20 18.63 -15.01
CA SER A 63 14.49 19.29 -14.85
C SER A 63 15.18 18.92 -13.53
N ASP A 64 14.68 17.93 -12.80
CA ASP A 64 15.46 17.29 -11.74
C ASP A 64 16.75 16.72 -12.36
N PRO A 65 17.92 16.94 -11.72
CA PRO A 65 19.20 16.46 -12.25
C PRO A 65 19.27 14.93 -12.33
#